data_AF-A0A9D2MKZ0-F1
#
_entry.id   AF-A0A9D2MKZ0-F1
#
_cell.length_a   1.000
_cell.length_b   1.000
_cell.length_c   1.000
_cell.angle_alpha   90.00
_cell.angle_beta   90.00
_cell.angle_gamma   90.00
#
_symmetry.space_group_name_H-M   'P 1'
#
loop_
_entity.id
_entity.type
_entity.pdbx_description
1 polymer ?
#
loop_
_entity_poly.entity_id
_entity_poly.type
_entity_poly.pdbx_seq_one_letter_code
_entity_poly.pdbx_strand_id
1 'polypeptide(L)'
;MLRFDHFNFNVLDLDRSLDFYREALELTPVAEKNADDGSFKLVYLGDGETGFRLELTWLRDRKEPYDLGEQEFHLAFVTDRFDELLERHKAMGCVCFENPAMGIYFIEDPDGYWIEIVPEKG
;
A
#
# COMPACT_ATOMS: atom_id res chain seq x y z
N MET A 1 16.31 8.12 -20.46
CA MET A 1 14.87 7.81 -20.45
C MET A 1 14.46 7.71 -18.99
N LEU A 2 13.43 8.45 -18.57
CA LEU A 2 12.91 8.39 -17.20
C LEU A 2 11.80 7.32 -17.14
N ARG A 3 11.72 6.58 -16.04
CA ARG A 3 10.69 5.57 -15.77
C ARG A 3 10.27 5.65 -14.31
N PHE A 4 9.05 5.24 -14.01
CA PHE A 4 8.64 5.03 -12.62
C PHE A 4 9.50 3.92 -11.99
N ASP A 5 9.79 4.08 -10.71
CA ASP A 5 10.68 3.18 -9.98
C ASP A 5 10.03 2.67 -8.70
N HIS A 6 9.56 3.58 -7.85
CA HIS A 6 8.79 3.25 -6.65
C HIS A 6 7.90 4.43 -6.21
N PHE A 7 6.94 4.13 -5.33
CA PHE A 7 6.21 5.09 -4.51
C PHE A 7 6.48 4.82 -3.03
N ASN A 8 6.53 5.85 -2.19
CA ASN A 8 6.89 5.69 -0.78
C ASN A 8 5.71 5.93 0.16
N PHE A 9 5.55 5.06 1.16
CA PHE A 9 4.75 5.29 2.35
C PHE A 9 5.63 5.21 3.59
N ASN A 10 5.37 6.10 4.55
CA ASN A 10 6.02 6.08 5.85
C ASN A 10 5.12 5.33 6.84
N VAL A 11 5.64 4.27 7.45
CA VAL A 11 4.86 3.38 8.32
C VAL A 11 5.37 3.41 9.75
N LEU A 12 4.46 3.38 10.72
CA LEU A 12 4.81 3.41 12.13
C LEU A 12 5.22 2.02 12.65
N ASP A 13 4.54 0.98 12.18
CA ASP A 13 4.76 -0.42 12.54
C ASP A 13 5.00 -1.24 11.29
N LEU A 14 6.27 -1.53 11.01
CA LEU A 14 6.67 -2.21 9.78
C LEU A 14 6.05 -3.60 9.66
N ASP A 15 6.00 -4.39 10.74
CA ASP A 15 5.50 -5.77 10.66
C ASP A 15 4.00 -5.78 10.41
N ARG A 16 3.24 -4.88 11.09
CA ARG A 16 1.80 -4.71 10.83
C ARG A 16 1.54 -4.28 9.39
N SER A 17 2.35 -3.39 8.81
CA SER A 17 2.20 -2.98 7.42
C SER A 17 2.56 -4.10 6.45
N LEU A 18 3.64 -4.85 6.69
CA LEU A 18 3.99 -6.01 5.87
C LEU A 18 2.90 -7.07 5.86
N ASP A 19 2.29 -7.37 7.00
CA ASP A 19 1.15 -8.27 7.10
C ASP A 19 -0.05 -7.74 6.33
N PHE A 20 -0.38 -6.46 6.46
CA PHE A 20 -1.47 -5.84 5.70
C PHE A 20 -1.26 -5.96 4.19
N TYR A 21 -0.10 -5.54 3.67
CA TYR A 21 0.16 -5.54 2.23
C TYR A 21 0.23 -6.95 1.63
N ARG A 22 0.69 -7.93 2.41
CA ARG A 22 0.68 -9.34 2.03
C ARG A 22 -0.75 -9.90 1.92
N GLU A 23 -1.62 -9.60 2.88
CA GLU A 23 -2.98 -10.17 2.92
C GLU A 23 -3.96 -9.41 2.00
N ALA A 24 -3.89 -8.07 1.97
CA ALA A 24 -4.78 -7.23 1.18
C ALA A 24 -4.42 -7.27 -0.32
N LEU A 25 -3.13 -7.05 -0.63
CA LEU A 25 -2.68 -6.79 -2.00
C LEU A 25 -1.73 -7.86 -2.54
N GLU A 26 -1.49 -8.94 -1.79
CA GLU A 26 -0.61 -10.05 -2.18
C GLU A 26 0.83 -9.59 -2.49
N LEU A 27 1.25 -8.42 -1.99
CA LEU A 27 2.59 -7.88 -2.21
C LEU A 27 3.62 -8.58 -1.33
N THR A 28 4.84 -8.73 -1.85
CA THR A 28 5.94 -9.40 -1.13
C THR A 28 7.22 -8.56 -1.12
N PRO A 29 8.05 -8.65 -0.06
CA PRO A 29 9.35 -7.99 -0.04
C PRO A 29 10.27 -8.47 -1.16
N VAL A 30 10.77 -7.53 -1.96
CA VAL A 30 11.71 -7.78 -3.07
C VAL A 30 13.10 -7.18 -2.81
N ALA A 31 13.21 -6.22 -1.91
CA ALA A 31 14.48 -5.67 -1.47
C ALA A 31 14.34 -5.00 -0.09
N GLU A 32 15.45 -4.92 0.64
CA GLU A 32 15.54 -4.17 1.89
C GLU A 32 16.79 -3.29 1.90
N LYS A 33 16.71 -2.16 2.61
CA LYS A 33 17.85 -1.32 2.91
C LYS A 33 17.75 -0.83 4.35
N ASN A 34 18.77 -1.11 5.14
CA ASN A 34 18.85 -0.73 6.54
C ASN A 34 19.92 0.34 6.74
N ALA A 35 19.68 1.27 7.65
CA ALA A 35 20.74 2.15 8.13
C ALA A 35 21.73 1.36 9.00
N ASP A 36 23.03 1.60 8.87
CA ASP A 36 24.06 0.94 9.68
C ASP A 36 23.87 1.19 11.18
N ASP A 37 23.31 2.35 11.54
CA ASP A 37 22.99 2.74 12.92
C ASP A 37 21.56 2.35 13.36
N GLY A 38 20.81 1.66 12.49
CA GLY A 38 19.43 1.24 12.73
C GLY A 38 18.41 2.39 12.85
N SER A 39 18.74 3.59 12.38
CA SER A 39 17.82 4.75 12.41
C SER A 39 16.58 4.56 11.53
N PHE A 40 16.72 3.84 10.41
CA PHE A 40 15.62 3.50 9.51
C PHE A 40 15.77 2.11 8.91
N LYS A 41 14.63 1.58 8.46
CA LYS A 41 14.53 0.42 7.57
C LYS A 41 13.63 0.77 6.39
N LEU A 42 14.09 0.47 5.19
CA LEU A 42 13.32 0.54 3.95
C LEU A 42 13.01 -0.88 3.49
N VAL A 43 11.75 -1.17 3.19
CA VAL A 43 11.35 -2.43 2.56
C VAL A 43 10.62 -2.11 1.26
N TYR A 44 11.09 -2.68 0.16
CA TYR A 44 10.45 -2.56 -1.13
C TYR A 44 9.57 -3.77 -1.36
N LEU A 45 8.29 -3.52 -1.64
CA LEU A 45 7.28 -4.52 -1.98
C LEU A 45 7.04 -4.52 -3.48
N GLY A 46 6.88 -5.71 -4.06
CA GLY A 46 6.54 -5.91 -5.46
C GLY A 46 5.27 -6.74 -5.62
N ASP A 47 4.59 -6.52 -6.75
CA ASP A 47 3.41 -7.28 -7.21
C ASP A 47 3.79 -8.60 -7.90
N GLY A 48 5.07 -8.81 -8.22
CA GLY A 48 5.57 -9.99 -8.92
C GLY A 48 5.41 -9.95 -10.45
N GLU A 49 4.82 -8.88 -10.99
CA GLU A 49 4.54 -8.73 -12.42
C GLU A 49 5.26 -7.52 -13.03
N THR A 50 5.25 -6.39 -12.33
CA THR A 50 5.80 -5.13 -12.81
C THR A 50 7.15 -4.81 -12.14
N GLY A 51 7.85 -3.82 -12.70
CA GLY A 51 9.06 -3.27 -12.09
C GLY A 51 8.78 -2.17 -11.07
N PHE A 52 7.52 -1.79 -10.87
CA PHE A 52 7.14 -0.73 -9.92
C PHE A 52 7.10 -1.31 -8.50
N ARG A 53 7.49 -0.50 -7.52
CA ARG A 53 7.62 -0.96 -6.13
C ARG A 53 6.92 -0.02 -5.16
N LEU A 54 6.33 -0.57 -4.11
CA LEU A 54 5.94 0.20 -2.94
C LEU A 54 7.09 0.16 -1.92
N GLU A 55 7.68 1.31 -1.60
CA GLU A 55 8.68 1.46 -0.55
C GLU A 55 7.98 1.78 0.77
N LEU A 56 8.20 0.96 1.79
CA LEU A 56 7.82 1.25 3.17
C LEU A 56 9.03 1.79 3.92
N THR A 57 8.92 3.02 4.44
CA THR A 57 9.93 3.65 5.27
C THR A 57 9.50 3.60 6.74
N TRP A 58 10.22 2.79 7.52
CA TRP A 58 10.09 2.76 8.96
C TRP A 58 11.23 3.54 9.62
N LEU A 59 10.88 4.46 10.53
CA LEU A 59 11.82 5.25 11.30
C LEU A 59 11.79 4.80 12.76
N ARG A 60 12.92 4.34 13.30
CA ARG A 60 13.01 3.78 14.66
C ARG A 60 12.45 4.70 15.73
N ASP A 61 12.74 5.99 15.60
CA ASP A 61 12.46 6.99 16.62
C ASP A 61 11.10 7.68 16.43
N ARG A 62 10.37 7.38 15.34
CA ARG A 62 8.97 7.83 15.17
C ARG A 62 8.07 7.10 16.16
N LYS A 63 7.17 7.85 16.82
CA LYS A 63 6.19 7.31 17.78
C LYS A 63 4.76 7.77 17.53
N GLU A 64 4.59 8.88 16.82
CA GLU A 64 3.30 9.45 16.47
C GLU A 64 2.87 9.04 15.06
N PRO A 65 1.56 8.90 14.79
CA PRO A 65 1.03 8.73 13.43
C PRO A 65 1.51 9.85 12.50
N TYR A 66 1.63 9.55 11.21
CA TYR A 66 1.95 10.56 10.21
C TYR A 66 0.75 11.49 9.95
N ASP A 67 1.03 12.78 9.76
CA ASP A 67 0.03 13.72 9.25
C ASP A 67 0.03 13.62 7.74
N LEU A 68 -1.04 13.02 7.20
CA LEU A 68 -1.19 12.77 5.77
C LEU A 68 -1.86 13.95 5.04
N GLY A 69 -2.29 15.00 5.76
CA GLY A 69 -3.09 16.07 5.19
C GLY A 69 -4.42 15.57 4.63
N GLU A 70 -4.84 16.11 3.49
CA GLU A 70 -6.04 15.68 2.78
C GLU A 70 -5.68 14.51 1.83
N GLN A 71 -6.23 13.32 2.09
CA GLN A 71 -5.91 12.05 1.39
C GLN A 71 -6.44 11.98 -0.07
N GLU A 72 -6.48 13.09 -0.80
CA GLU A 72 -6.86 13.08 -2.22
C GLU A 72 -5.79 12.43 -3.13
N PHE A 73 -4.61 12.10 -2.59
CA PHE A 73 -3.57 11.30 -3.25
C PHE A 73 -3.67 9.83 -2.82
N HIS A 74 -3.45 8.91 -3.77
CA HIS A 74 -3.51 7.47 -3.52
C HIS A 74 -2.58 6.70 -4.46
N LEU A 75 -2.24 5.49 -4.04
CA LEU A 75 -1.66 4.47 -4.90
C LEU A 75 -2.81 3.66 -5.52
N ALA A 76 -2.74 3.32 -6.81
CA ALA A 76 -3.80 2.58 -7.48
C ALA A 76 -3.30 1.21 -7.98
N PHE A 77 -4.17 0.20 -7.84
CA PHE A 77 -3.98 -1.14 -8.38
C PHE A 77 -5.12 -1.50 -9.32
N VAL A 78 -4.80 -2.29 -10.34
CA VAL A 78 -5.78 -2.85 -11.28
C VAL A 78 -5.91 -4.35 -11.04
N THR A 79 -7.10 -4.91 -11.20
CA THR A 79 -7.36 -6.34 -10.99
C THR A 79 -8.54 -6.84 -11.83
N ASP A 80 -8.45 -8.08 -12.30
CA ASP A 80 -9.57 -8.83 -12.90
C ASP A 80 -10.44 -9.54 -11.84
N ARG A 81 -9.96 -9.60 -10.58
CA ARG A 81 -10.62 -10.21 -9.42
C ARG A 81 -11.35 -9.19 -8.53
N PHE A 82 -11.96 -8.16 -9.13
CA PHE A 82 -12.50 -7.00 -8.41
C PHE A 82 -13.49 -7.36 -7.30
N ASP A 83 -14.53 -8.14 -7.61
CA ASP A 83 -15.57 -8.52 -6.64
C ASP A 83 -15.01 -9.43 -5.53
N GLU A 84 -14.10 -10.35 -5.87
CA GLU A 84 -13.45 -11.23 -4.89
C GLU A 84 -12.62 -10.42 -3.88
N LEU A 85 -11.81 -9.47 -4.37
CA LEU A 85 -11.00 -8.62 -3.52
C LEU A 85 -11.85 -7.65 -2.71
N LEU A 86 -12.96 -7.13 -3.27
CA LEU A 86 -13.87 -6.27 -2.50
C LEU A 86 -14.45 -7.02 -1.29
N GLU A 87 -14.91 -8.26 -1.47
CA GLU A 87 -15.41 -9.08 -0.36
C GLU A 87 -14.30 -9.39 0.66
N ARG A 88 -13.09 -9.71 0.19
CA ARG A 88 -11.92 -9.91 1.07
C ARG A 88 -11.62 -8.67 1.89
N HIS A 89 -11.52 -7.50 1.27
CA HIS A 89 -11.23 -6.23 1.94
C HIS A 89 -12.36 -5.81 2.90
N LYS A 90 -13.62 -6.10 2.57
CA LYS A 90 -14.75 -5.92 3.51
C LYS A 90 -14.62 -6.82 4.73
N ALA A 91 -14.23 -8.09 4.55
CA ALA A 91 -13.99 -9.02 5.65
C ALA A 91 -12.79 -8.61 6.51
N MET A 92 -11.78 -7.99 5.92
CA MET A 92 -10.64 -7.39 6.63
C MET A 92 -11.00 -6.09 7.35
N GLY A 93 -12.13 -5.46 7.01
CA GLY A 93 -12.57 -4.19 7.57
C GLY A 93 -11.72 -2.99 7.12
N CYS A 94 -11.04 -3.08 5.98
CA CYS A 94 -10.14 -2.03 5.48
C CYS A 94 -10.72 -1.17 4.35
N VAL A 95 -11.93 -1.47 3.86
CA VAL A 95 -12.60 -0.59 2.87
C VAL A 95 -13.01 0.72 3.55
N CYS A 96 -12.42 1.83 3.11
CA CYS A 96 -12.70 3.16 3.66
C CYS A 96 -13.70 3.95 2.80
N PHE A 97 -13.80 3.66 1.50
CA PHE A 97 -14.72 4.35 0.58
C PHE A 97 -15.08 3.48 -0.63
N GLU A 98 -16.36 3.46 -1.01
CA GLU A 98 -16.84 2.82 -2.25
C GLU A 98 -17.40 3.92 -3.17
N ASN A 99 -17.03 3.90 -4.45
CA ASN A 99 -17.58 4.82 -5.46
C ASN A 99 -18.27 4.04 -6.60
N PRO A 100 -19.53 3.62 -6.41
CA PRO A 100 -20.26 2.83 -7.40
C PRO A 100 -20.46 3.55 -8.74
N ALA A 101 -20.46 4.89 -8.75
CA ALA A 101 -20.61 5.66 -9.98
C ALA A 101 -19.39 5.55 -10.89
N MET A 102 -18.20 5.37 -10.31
CA MET A 102 -16.95 5.15 -11.05
C MET A 102 -16.56 3.67 -11.15
N GLY A 103 -17.20 2.79 -10.38
CA GLY A 103 -16.88 1.36 -10.38
C GLY A 103 -15.55 1.03 -9.69
N ILE A 104 -15.17 1.80 -8.67
CA ILE A 104 -13.93 1.65 -7.90
C ILE A 104 -14.23 1.65 -6.40
N TYR A 105 -13.26 1.20 -5.60
CA TYR A 105 -13.27 1.38 -4.16
C TYR A 105 -11.86 1.66 -3.63
N PHE A 106 -11.79 2.13 -2.40
CA PHE A 106 -10.56 2.43 -1.70
C PHE A 106 -10.45 1.59 -0.43
N ILE A 107 -9.24 1.12 -0.17
CA ILE A 107 -8.85 0.59 1.13
C ILE A 107 -7.94 1.58 1.83
N GLU A 108 -7.96 1.57 3.16
CA GLU A 108 -7.04 2.32 4.00
C GLU A 108 -6.05 1.36 4.66
N ASP A 109 -4.76 1.69 4.56
CA ASP A 109 -3.70 0.93 5.20
C ASP A 109 -3.63 1.19 6.72
N PRO A 110 -2.77 0.48 7.46
CA PRO A 110 -2.58 0.66 8.90
C PRO A 110 -2.26 2.09 9.39
N ASP A 111 -1.66 2.92 8.54
CA ASP A 111 -1.17 4.27 8.82
C ASP A 111 -2.06 5.36 8.21
N GLY A 112 -3.12 4.99 7.47
CA GLY A 112 -4.09 5.90 6.87
C GLY A 112 -3.91 6.15 5.38
N TYR A 113 -3.00 5.47 4.69
CA TYR A 113 -2.83 5.68 3.26
C TYR A 113 -3.96 5.06 2.46
N TRP A 114 -4.56 5.85 1.58
CA TRP A 114 -5.61 5.38 0.69
C TRP A 114 -5.03 4.69 -0.53
N ILE A 115 -5.61 3.54 -0.87
CA ILE A 115 -5.21 2.71 -2.00
C ILE A 115 -6.45 2.41 -2.82
N GLU A 116 -6.44 2.84 -4.09
CA GLU A 116 -7.53 2.65 -5.05
C GLU A 116 -7.43 1.25 -5.68
N ILE A 117 -8.57 0.56 -5.74
CA ILE A 117 -8.71 -0.68 -6.51
C ILE A 117 -9.62 -0.41 -7.71
N VAL A 118 -9.09 -0.70 -8.89
CA VAL A 118 -9.74 -0.47 -10.18
C VAL A 118 -9.95 -1.82 -10.88
N PRO A 119 -11.13 -2.09 -11.47
CA PRO A 119 -11.30 -3.28 -12.28
C PRO A 119 -10.52 -3.14 -13.59
N GLU A 120 -10.02 -4.24 -14.14
CA GLU A 120 -9.55 -4.25 -15.52
C GLU A 120 -10.67 -3.77 -16.46
N LYS A 121 -10.32 -2.94 -17.44
CA LYS A 121 -11.27 -2.55 -18.48
C LYS A 121 -11.50 -3.75 -19.38
N GLY A 122 -12.72 -4.28 -19.36
CA GLY A 122 -13.22 -5.20 -20.38
C GLY A 122 -13.28 -4.57 -21.77
#